data_AF-A0A3N5URY5-F1
#
_entry.id   AF-A0A3N5URY5-F1
#
_cell.length_a   1.000
_cell.length_b   1.000
_cell.length_c   1.000
_cell.angle_alpha   90.00
_cell.angle_beta   90.00
_cell.angle_gamma   90.00
#
_symmetry.space_group_name_H-M   'P 1'
#
loop_
_entity.id
_entity.type
_entity.pdbx_description
1 polymer ?
#
loop_
_entity_poly.entity_id
_entity_poly.type
_entity_poly.pdbx_seq_one_letter_code
_entity_poly.pdbx_strand_id
1 'polypeptide(L)'
;MWRKSIYLAAFVAVGLLAVPSLTHAQVTNLAPNPSFEEDEPVLDDASWTAWCTWNDAAGTGSTAKFDDTEAVDGLRSLRIDPKGGTDWYFIVALISMPGKVGTKYTASFWAKAQEPRPLGAQFKSADNSVTWGGTSFQLTQDWAEYYFTVPAQNADIKLEFLCAASTAPFWLDFVSFYEGEYVPGITPPGAGPRPKAFMPDPKVDTIIDQTWVKLGWKPGDFAVSHKVYFGDSLEAVDGGQVQPMDTTNAFLELGRKAPYATALTPGKTYYWRIDEVNNADPASPWKGDVWSFRVRPALAWNPAPGDGIQYVDPNQDLAWEYGLGSVFHTVYFGESLETVSTAATDGQATMAATFDPGALKTATTYYWRVDE
;
A
#
# COMPACT_ATOMS: atom_id res chain seq x y z
N MET A 1 65.08 30.31 -52.28
CA MET A 1 63.63 30.08 -52.26
C MET A 1 63.38 28.69 -51.69
N TRP A 2 63.27 28.56 -50.36
CA TRP A 2 62.88 27.31 -49.69
C TRP A 2 62.27 27.65 -48.34
N ARG A 3 60.95 27.51 -48.23
CA ARG A 3 60.17 27.70 -47.01
C ARG A 3 60.31 26.45 -46.14
N LYS A 4 60.79 26.60 -44.91
CA LYS A 4 60.69 25.57 -43.86
C LYS A 4 59.30 25.67 -43.23
N SER A 5 58.49 24.63 -43.36
CA SER A 5 57.21 24.50 -42.65
C SER A 5 57.49 23.96 -41.24
N ILE A 6 57.14 24.74 -40.22
CA ILE A 6 57.11 24.33 -38.81
C ILE A 6 55.70 23.82 -38.52
N TYR A 7 55.56 22.54 -38.17
CA TYR A 7 54.30 21.99 -37.67
C TYR A 7 54.20 22.26 -36.17
N LEU A 8 53.18 23.04 -35.79
CA LEU A 8 52.82 23.29 -34.39
C LEU A 8 51.90 22.16 -33.93
N ALA A 9 52.38 21.29 -33.04
CA ALA A 9 51.55 20.27 -32.39
C ALA A 9 50.76 20.92 -31.24
N ALA A 10 49.45 21.07 -31.41
CA ALA A 10 48.54 21.50 -30.35
C ALA A 10 48.22 20.30 -29.45
N PHE A 11 48.74 20.30 -28.22
CA PHE A 11 48.27 19.41 -27.17
C PHE A 11 46.89 19.91 -26.69
N VAL A 12 45.83 19.20 -27.05
CA VAL A 12 44.51 19.39 -26.45
C VAL A 12 44.52 18.68 -25.10
N ALA A 13 44.69 19.44 -24.03
CA ALA A 13 44.42 18.98 -22.68
C ALA A 13 42.90 18.85 -22.53
N VAL A 14 42.39 17.61 -22.56
CA VAL A 14 41.01 17.29 -22.19
C VAL A 14 40.93 17.42 -20.67
N GLY A 15 40.60 18.62 -20.19
CA GLY A 15 40.18 18.83 -18.82
C GLY A 15 38.87 18.10 -18.60
N LEU A 16 38.88 17.10 -17.71
CA LEU A 16 37.67 16.60 -17.07
C LEU A 16 37.04 17.78 -16.32
N LEU A 17 36.10 18.46 -16.98
CA LEU A 17 35.12 19.28 -16.31
C LEU A 17 34.30 18.31 -15.47
N ALA A 18 34.54 18.31 -14.16
CA ALA A 18 33.57 17.82 -13.20
C ALA A 18 32.27 18.60 -13.48
N VAL A 19 31.33 17.94 -14.16
CA VAL A 19 29.97 18.45 -14.30
C VAL A 19 29.46 18.62 -12.87
N PRO A 20 29.10 19.83 -12.42
CA PRO A 20 28.50 19.98 -11.11
C PRO A 20 27.27 19.07 -11.11
N SER A 21 27.19 18.19 -10.11
CA SER A 21 26.01 17.37 -9.84
C SER A 21 24.79 18.28 -9.89
N LEU A 22 23.97 18.14 -10.93
CA LEU A 22 22.69 18.82 -11.06
C LEU A 22 21.92 18.56 -9.78
N THR A 23 21.76 19.60 -8.96
CA THR A 23 20.73 19.64 -7.93
C THR A 23 19.40 19.60 -8.67
N HIS A 24 18.89 18.40 -8.95
CA HIS A 24 17.53 18.24 -9.44
C HIS A 24 16.62 18.76 -8.33
N ALA A 25 16.06 19.96 -8.53
CA ALA A 25 14.95 20.41 -7.71
C ALA A 25 13.85 19.35 -7.90
N GLN A 26 13.63 18.53 -6.87
CA GLN A 26 12.51 17.61 -6.82
C GLN A 26 11.24 18.47 -6.97
N VAL A 27 10.50 18.28 -8.06
CA VAL A 27 9.22 18.98 -8.22
C VAL A 27 8.29 18.59 -7.09
N THR A 28 7.46 19.53 -6.63
CA THR A 28 6.44 19.20 -5.63
C THR A 28 5.28 18.52 -6.34
N ASN A 29 5.08 17.23 -6.08
CA ASN A 29 3.89 16.53 -6.54
C ASN A 29 2.66 17.07 -5.79
N LEU A 30 1.69 17.57 -6.54
CA LEU A 30 0.44 18.13 -6.07
C LEU A 30 -0.71 17.10 -6.10
N ALA A 31 -0.48 15.90 -6.63
CA ALA A 31 -1.47 14.82 -6.62
C ALA A 31 -1.58 14.20 -5.21
N PRO A 32 -2.78 14.14 -4.61
CA PRO A 32 -3.00 13.37 -3.39
C PRO A 32 -2.98 11.87 -3.68
N ASN A 33 -2.54 11.08 -2.69
CA ASN A 33 -2.40 9.63 -2.76
C ASN A 33 -1.84 9.12 -4.11
N PRO A 34 -0.66 9.63 -4.55
CA PRO A 34 -0.16 9.42 -5.92
C PRO A 34 0.20 7.96 -6.23
N SER A 35 0.49 7.18 -5.20
CA SER A 35 0.88 5.76 -5.29
C SER A 35 -0.17 4.83 -4.69
N PHE A 36 -1.38 5.33 -4.42
CA PHE A 36 -2.50 4.52 -3.94
C PHE A 36 -2.24 3.80 -2.60
N GLU A 37 -1.34 4.31 -1.76
CA GLU A 37 -0.96 3.71 -0.47
C GLU A 37 -1.90 4.07 0.69
N GLU A 38 -2.83 4.99 0.48
CA GLU A 38 -3.86 5.35 1.47
C GLU A 38 -5.16 4.56 1.23
N ASP A 39 -5.83 4.12 2.31
CA ASP A 39 -7.09 3.36 2.28
C ASP A 39 -8.31 4.24 1.93
N GLU A 40 -8.15 5.11 0.93
CA GLU A 40 -9.21 5.98 0.43
C GLU A 40 -9.95 5.30 -0.72
N PRO A 41 -11.29 5.24 -0.71
CA PRO A 41 -12.03 4.66 -1.82
C PRO A 41 -11.84 5.49 -3.09
N VAL A 42 -11.55 4.83 -4.21
CA VAL A 42 -11.51 5.45 -5.55
C VAL A 42 -12.94 5.68 -6.11
N LEU A 43 -13.96 5.81 -5.24
CA LEU A 43 -15.38 5.74 -5.58
C LEU A 43 -16.19 6.89 -4.95
N ASP A 44 -16.97 7.59 -5.80
CA ASP A 44 -18.03 8.58 -5.47
C ASP A 44 -17.76 9.41 -4.21
N ASP A 45 -16.56 10.00 -4.15
CA ASP A 45 -16.20 10.95 -3.12
C ASP A 45 -17.22 12.10 -3.14
N ALA A 46 -18.04 12.19 -2.09
CA ALA A 46 -19.04 13.24 -1.94
C ALA A 46 -18.42 14.66 -1.98
N SER A 47 -17.12 14.78 -1.68
CA SER A 47 -16.38 16.04 -1.75
C SER A 47 -15.78 16.33 -3.12
N TRP A 48 -15.68 15.34 -4.02
CA TRP A 48 -15.07 15.45 -5.35
C TRP A 48 -13.65 16.05 -5.33
N THR A 49 -12.84 15.71 -4.32
CA THR A 49 -11.46 16.22 -4.15
C THR A 49 -10.38 15.13 -4.20
N ALA A 50 -10.79 13.87 -4.33
CA ALA A 50 -9.88 12.72 -4.38
C ALA A 50 -9.97 11.95 -5.72
N TRP A 51 -9.39 10.75 -5.73
CA TRP A 51 -9.53 9.78 -6.82
C TRP A 51 -10.97 9.28 -6.92
N CYS A 52 -11.52 9.25 -8.14
CA CYS A 52 -12.87 8.75 -8.38
C CYS A 52 -12.98 7.96 -9.69
N THR A 53 -14.10 7.27 -9.86
CA THR A 53 -14.48 6.65 -11.14
C THR A 53 -15.76 7.25 -11.70
N TRP A 54 -15.89 7.26 -13.02
CA TRP A 54 -17.14 7.52 -13.73
C TRP A 54 -17.33 6.49 -14.83
N ASN A 55 -18.57 6.09 -15.11
CA ASN A 55 -18.87 5.19 -16.22
C ASN A 55 -20.15 5.58 -16.97
N ASP A 56 -20.11 5.37 -18.28
CA ASP A 56 -21.31 5.32 -19.11
C ASP A 56 -22.08 4.00 -18.84
N ALA A 57 -23.35 3.94 -19.24
CA ALA A 57 -24.12 2.70 -19.22
C ALA A 57 -23.40 1.55 -19.95
N ALA A 58 -22.74 1.82 -21.07
CA ALA A 58 -21.95 0.84 -21.82
C ALA A 58 -20.64 0.41 -21.13
N GLY A 59 -20.15 1.21 -20.17
CA GLY A 59 -19.01 0.87 -19.32
C GLY A 59 -19.38 0.24 -17.98
N THR A 60 -20.67 -0.02 -17.74
CA THR A 60 -21.16 -0.63 -16.50
C THR A 60 -20.47 -1.96 -16.23
N GLY A 61 -20.04 -2.17 -14.98
CA GLY A 61 -19.28 -3.35 -14.56
C GLY A 61 -17.77 -3.23 -14.74
N SER A 62 -17.28 -2.06 -15.20
CA SER A 62 -15.87 -1.71 -15.05
C SER A 62 -15.51 -1.56 -13.57
N THR A 63 -14.27 -1.86 -13.21
CA THR A 63 -13.80 -1.68 -11.84
C THR A 63 -12.43 -1.01 -11.78
N ALA A 64 -12.22 -0.18 -10.77
CA ALA A 64 -10.91 0.25 -10.31
C ALA A 64 -10.74 -0.23 -8.86
N LYS A 65 -9.72 -1.04 -8.60
CA LYS A 65 -9.51 -1.68 -7.29
C LYS A 65 -8.03 -1.68 -6.94
N PHE A 66 -7.72 -1.56 -5.66
CA PHE A 66 -6.36 -1.76 -5.19
C PHE A 66 -5.93 -3.20 -5.47
N ASP A 67 -4.71 -3.32 -6.01
CA ASP A 67 -4.04 -4.58 -6.26
C ASP A 67 -2.73 -4.58 -5.50
N ASP A 68 -2.70 -5.34 -4.41
CA ASP A 68 -1.52 -5.49 -3.54
C ASP A 68 -0.53 -6.52 -4.08
N THR A 69 -0.77 -7.05 -5.28
CA THR A 69 0.13 -8.01 -5.92
C THR A 69 0.99 -7.34 -6.98
N GLU A 70 0.58 -6.23 -7.59
CA GLU A 70 1.35 -5.53 -8.61
C GLU A 70 1.49 -4.07 -8.23
N ALA A 71 2.72 -3.54 -8.13
CA ALA A 71 2.97 -2.13 -7.83
C ALA A 71 4.37 -1.73 -8.30
N VAL A 72 4.53 -0.48 -8.77
CA VAL A 72 5.82 0.12 -9.14
C VAL A 72 6.32 1.12 -8.10
N ASP A 73 5.44 1.62 -7.24
CA ASP A 73 5.76 2.27 -5.98
C ASP A 73 5.01 1.61 -4.82
N GLY A 74 5.53 1.72 -3.60
CA GLY A 74 4.85 1.21 -2.41
C GLY A 74 4.48 -0.30 -2.43
N LEU A 75 3.34 -0.63 -1.83
CA LEU A 75 2.83 -1.99 -1.63
C LEU A 75 1.63 -2.33 -2.51
N ARG A 76 1.03 -1.35 -3.19
CA ARG A 76 -0.14 -1.57 -4.05
C ARG A 76 -0.19 -0.59 -5.21
N SER A 77 -0.95 -0.97 -6.23
CA SER A 77 -1.33 -0.05 -7.31
C SER A 77 -2.83 -0.08 -7.54
N LEU A 78 -3.32 0.78 -8.43
CA LEU A 78 -4.70 0.73 -8.88
C LEU A 78 -4.80 -0.17 -10.12
N ARG A 79 -5.51 -1.29 -9.99
CA ARG A 79 -5.89 -2.15 -11.12
C ARG A 79 -7.23 -1.72 -11.70
N ILE A 80 -7.26 -1.52 -13.01
CA ILE A 80 -8.44 -1.17 -13.77
C ILE A 80 -8.82 -2.35 -14.68
N ASP A 81 -10.04 -2.84 -14.50
CA ASP A 81 -10.67 -3.86 -15.36
C ASP A 81 -11.86 -3.21 -16.10
N PRO A 82 -11.62 -2.58 -17.27
CA PRO A 82 -12.65 -1.80 -17.96
C PRO A 82 -13.60 -2.68 -18.76
N LYS A 83 -14.82 -2.17 -18.95
CA LYS A 83 -15.86 -2.67 -19.83
C LYS A 83 -16.18 -1.61 -20.88
N GLY A 84 -16.63 -2.06 -22.04
CA GLY A 84 -16.86 -1.21 -23.20
C GLY A 84 -15.68 -1.19 -24.18
N GLY A 85 -15.87 -0.53 -25.31
CA GLY A 85 -14.86 -0.42 -26.38
C GLY A 85 -14.63 1.03 -26.84
N THR A 86 -15.16 2.00 -26.10
CA THR A 86 -14.93 3.43 -26.32
C THR A 86 -14.23 3.97 -25.09
N ASP A 87 -13.14 4.69 -25.30
CA ASP A 87 -12.20 5.18 -24.29
C ASP A 87 -12.86 5.79 -23.04
N TRP A 88 -13.84 6.68 -23.23
CA TRP A 88 -14.51 7.39 -22.14
C TRP A 88 -15.62 6.59 -21.45
N TYR A 89 -15.98 5.38 -21.89
CA TYR A 89 -17.04 4.59 -21.24
C TYR A 89 -16.70 4.22 -19.79
N PHE A 90 -15.42 4.21 -19.42
CA PHE A 90 -14.96 4.16 -18.03
C PHE A 90 -13.81 5.13 -17.84
N ILE A 91 -13.90 5.95 -16.79
CA ILE A 91 -12.92 6.97 -16.46
C ILE A 91 -12.47 6.75 -15.01
N VAL A 92 -11.16 6.76 -14.80
CA VAL A 92 -10.55 7.01 -13.50
C VAL A 92 -10.06 8.45 -13.52
N ALA A 93 -10.40 9.24 -12.51
CA ALA A 93 -10.01 10.64 -12.45
C ALA A 93 -9.46 11.02 -11.08
N LEU A 94 -8.55 11.99 -11.09
CA LEU A 94 -8.13 12.73 -9.92
C LEU A 94 -8.71 14.14 -10.03
N ILE A 95 -9.58 14.51 -9.09
CA ILE A 95 -10.41 15.72 -9.19
C ILE A 95 -9.94 16.80 -8.22
N SER A 96 -10.03 18.04 -8.71
CA SER A 96 -9.77 19.29 -8.00
C SER A 96 -8.34 19.49 -7.51
N MET A 97 -7.40 19.49 -8.46
CA MET A 97 -6.03 19.91 -8.24
C MET A 97 -5.86 21.41 -8.53
N PRO A 98 -5.16 22.17 -7.67
CA PRO A 98 -5.00 23.59 -7.84
C PRO A 98 -4.08 23.93 -9.02
N GLY A 99 -4.53 24.88 -9.84
CA GLY A 99 -3.88 25.31 -11.07
C GLY A 99 -3.85 26.82 -11.26
N LYS A 100 -3.04 27.27 -12.22
CA LYS A 100 -3.01 28.66 -12.70
C LYS A 100 -3.21 28.67 -14.21
N VAL A 101 -4.22 29.41 -14.68
CA VAL A 101 -4.53 29.52 -16.12
C VAL A 101 -3.31 30.05 -16.88
N GLY A 102 -2.95 29.38 -17.97
CA GLY A 102 -1.80 29.70 -18.81
C GLY A 102 -0.48 29.08 -18.34
N THR A 103 -0.39 28.63 -17.09
CA THR A 103 0.79 27.93 -16.56
C THR A 103 0.81 26.49 -17.05
N LYS A 104 2.00 25.99 -17.43
CA LYS A 104 2.18 24.59 -17.81
C LYS A 104 2.15 23.69 -16.58
N TYR A 105 1.44 22.58 -16.72
CA TYR A 105 1.45 21.49 -15.76
C TYR A 105 1.80 20.20 -16.47
N THR A 106 2.55 19.36 -15.79
CA THR A 106 2.88 18.01 -16.21
C THR A 106 2.06 17.02 -15.38
N ALA A 107 1.40 16.09 -16.06
CA ALA A 107 1.01 14.82 -15.47
C ALA A 107 2.02 13.77 -15.94
N SER A 108 2.60 13.05 -14.98
CA SER A 108 3.38 11.82 -15.22
C SER A 108 2.73 10.68 -14.45
N PHE A 109 2.82 9.46 -14.94
CA PHE A 109 2.29 8.28 -14.25
C PHE A 109 3.00 7.03 -14.76
N TRP A 110 3.07 6.02 -13.90
CA TRP A 110 3.55 4.71 -14.28
C TRP A 110 2.36 3.81 -14.57
N ALA A 111 2.45 3.05 -15.66
CA ALA A 111 1.43 2.08 -16.01
C ALA A 111 2.03 0.85 -16.69
N LYS A 112 1.34 -0.27 -16.51
CA LYS A 112 1.52 -1.50 -17.30
C LYS A 112 0.15 -2.07 -17.64
N ALA A 113 0.08 -2.92 -18.65
CA ALA A 113 -1.14 -3.60 -19.04
C ALA A 113 -0.95 -5.10 -19.14
N GLN A 114 -2.03 -5.86 -19.00
CA GLN A 114 -1.98 -7.32 -19.15
C GLN A 114 -1.59 -7.71 -20.58
N GLU A 115 -2.07 -6.92 -21.55
CA GLU A 115 -1.70 -6.98 -22.97
C GLU A 115 -1.52 -5.54 -23.49
N PRO A 116 -0.68 -5.31 -24.51
CA PRO A 116 -0.48 -3.97 -25.07
C PRO A 116 -1.80 -3.30 -25.48
N ARG A 117 -2.02 -2.06 -25.02
CA ARG A 117 -3.30 -1.36 -25.25
C ARG A 117 -3.16 0.17 -25.24
N PRO A 118 -4.11 0.89 -25.87
CA PRO A 118 -4.18 2.34 -25.73
C PRO A 118 -4.70 2.76 -24.35
N LEU A 119 -4.19 3.88 -23.80
CA LEU A 119 -4.76 4.60 -22.66
C LEU A 119 -4.80 6.08 -23.00
N GLY A 120 -5.99 6.68 -22.98
CA GLY A 120 -6.12 8.13 -23.09
C GLY A 120 -5.87 8.78 -21.73
N ALA A 121 -5.18 9.93 -21.71
CA ALA A 121 -5.15 10.79 -20.54
C ALA A 121 -5.33 12.26 -20.94
N GLN A 122 -6.04 13.04 -20.13
CA GLN A 122 -6.32 14.44 -20.43
C GLN A 122 -6.52 15.29 -19.17
N PHE A 123 -6.32 16.59 -19.30
CA PHE A 123 -6.83 17.54 -18.31
C PHE A 123 -8.22 18.07 -18.69
N LYS A 124 -8.99 18.37 -17.66
CA LYS A 124 -10.32 18.93 -17.77
C LYS A 124 -10.59 19.80 -16.54
N SER A 125 -11.56 20.70 -16.61
CA SER A 125 -11.96 21.44 -15.41
C SER A 125 -12.76 20.50 -14.52
N ALA A 126 -12.63 20.66 -13.20
CA ALA A 126 -13.37 19.83 -12.24
C ALA A 126 -14.90 19.91 -12.48
N ASP A 127 -15.40 21.10 -12.85
CA ASP A 127 -16.80 21.36 -13.21
C ASP A 127 -17.23 20.85 -14.60
N ASN A 128 -16.33 20.20 -15.35
CA ASN A 128 -16.50 19.73 -16.73
C ASN A 128 -16.74 20.81 -17.81
N SER A 129 -16.58 22.09 -17.50
CA SER A 129 -16.80 23.20 -18.44
C SER A 129 -15.80 23.26 -19.60
N VAL A 130 -14.55 22.82 -19.42
CA VAL A 130 -13.51 22.81 -20.47
C VAL A 130 -12.67 21.53 -20.38
N THR A 131 -12.48 20.86 -21.52
CA THR A 131 -11.43 19.83 -21.69
C THR A 131 -10.24 20.44 -22.41
N TRP A 132 -9.03 20.25 -21.88
CA TRP A 132 -7.81 20.75 -22.52
C TRP A 132 -6.67 19.78 -22.36
N GLY A 133 -5.90 19.61 -23.44
CA GLY A 133 -4.65 18.86 -23.38
C GLY A 133 -4.85 17.39 -23.02
N GLY A 134 -4.85 16.55 -24.04
CA GLY A 134 -4.89 15.11 -23.87
C GLY A 134 -4.13 14.41 -24.97
N THR A 135 -3.69 13.21 -24.67
CA THR A 135 -3.02 12.34 -25.64
C THR A 135 -3.38 10.88 -25.36
N SER A 136 -3.06 10.01 -26.30
CA SER A 136 -3.19 8.57 -26.13
C SER A 136 -1.81 7.94 -26.09
N PHE A 137 -1.60 7.08 -25.09
CA PHE A 137 -0.38 6.32 -24.89
C PHE A 137 -0.61 4.86 -25.28
N GLN A 138 0.46 4.16 -25.65
CA GLN A 138 0.45 2.71 -25.84
C GLN A 138 1.12 2.05 -24.63
N LEU A 139 0.30 1.41 -23.79
CA LEU A 139 0.76 0.69 -22.62
C LEU A 139 1.48 -0.59 -23.03
N THR A 140 2.56 -0.91 -22.31
CA THR A 140 3.32 -2.15 -22.43
C THR A 140 2.97 -3.13 -21.33
N GLN A 141 3.47 -4.36 -21.42
CA GLN A 141 3.31 -5.36 -20.34
C GLN A 141 4.25 -5.11 -19.15
N ASP A 142 5.32 -4.36 -19.38
CA ASP A 142 6.22 -3.88 -18.34
C ASP A 142 5.78 -2.49 -17.87
N TRP A 143 6.07 -2.18 -16.61
CA TRP A 143 5.89 -0.85 -16.04
C TRP A 143 6.73 0.17 -16.81
N ALA A 144 6.08 1.22 -17.28
CA ALA A 144 6.74 2.34 -17.96
C ALA A 144 6.13 3.68 -17.51
N GLU A 145 6.95 4.73 -17.53
CA GLU A 145 6.51 6.10 -17.31
C GLU A 145 5.87 6.67 -18.58
N TYR A 146 4.72 7.33 -18.42
CA TYR A 146 4.03 8.09 -19.44
C TYR A 146 3.75 9.49 -18.91
N TYR A 147 3.87 10.50 -19.76
CA TYR A 147 3.63 11.87 -19.35
C TYR A 147 3.11 12.74 -20.48
N PHE A 148 2.46 13.84 -20.10
CA PHE A 148 2.14 14.94 -21.00
C PHE A 148 2.21 16.26 -20.24
N THR A 149 2.53 17.34 -20.96
CA THR A 149 2.61 18.70 -20.40
C THR A 149 1.80 19.64 -21.25
N VAL A 150 0.89 20.39 -20.61
CA VAL A 150 0.02 21.35 -21.30
C VAL A 150 -0.22 22.59 -20.43
N PRO A 151 -0.42 23.78 -21.04
CA PRO A 151 -0.86 24.96 -20.31
C PRO A 151 -2.30 24.78 -19.81
N ALA A 152 -2.54 25.06 -18.53
CA ALA A 152 -3.86 24.94 -17.93
C ALA A 152 -4.84 25.96 -18.52
N GLN A 153 -6.07 25.53 -18.84
CA GLN A 153 -7.15 26.42 -19.26
C GLN A 153 -8.13 26.75 -18.12
N ASN A 154 -8.00 26.10 -16.97
CA ASN A 154 -8.74 26.39 -15.74
C ASN A 154 -7.80 26.34 -14.53
N ALA A 155 -8.18 27.02 -13.44
CA ALA A 155 -7.48 26.98 -12.17
C ALA A 155 -7.86 25.76 -11.30
N ASP A 156 -8.95 25.08 -11.64
CA ASP A 156 -9.41 23.87 -10.97
C ASP A 156 -9.30 22.67 -11.93
N ILE A 157 -8.26 21.87 -11.73
CA ILE A 157 -7.76 20.90 -12.71
C ILE A 157 -8.15 19.49 -12.30
N LYS A 158 -8.73 18.76 -13.23
CA LYS A 158 -8.99 17.33 -13.15
C LYS A 158 -8.10 16.60 -14.15
N LEU A 159 -7.45 15.53 -13.72
CA LEU A 159 -6.76 14.58 -14.58
C LEU A 159 -7.66 13.37 -14.81
N GLU A 160 -7.96 13.05 -16.06
CA GLU A 160 -8.78 11.90 -16.45
C GLU A 160 -7.94 10.88 -17.20
N PHE A 161 -8.11 9.60 -16.84
CA PHE A 161 -7.66 8.44 -17.59
C PHE A 161 -8.86 7.80 -18.27
N LEU A 162 -8.82 7.69 -19.60
CA LEU A 162 -9.90 7.15 -20.44
C LEU A 162 -9.66 5.66 -20.66
N CYS A 163 -10.27 4.85 -19.82
CA CYS A 163 -9.84 3.48 -19.55
C CYS A 163 -10.43 2.43 -20.51
N ALA A 164 -11.50 2.72 -21.25
CA ALA A 164 -12.32 1.70 -21.92
C ALA A 164 -12.07 1.54 -23.44
N ALA A 165 -10.93 2.04 -23.95
CA ALA A 165 -10.52 1.87 -25.35
C ALA A 165 -10.16 0.41 -25.68
N SER A 166 -9.85 -0.38 -24.65
CA SER A 166 -9.58 -1.81 -24.68
C SER A 166 -10.17 -2.43 -23.41
N THR A 167 -10.60 -3.68 -23.49
CA THR A 167 -11.04 -4.47 -22.33
C THR A 167 -9.88 -5.13 -21.59
N ALA A 168 -8.64 -5.01 -22.10
CA ALA A 168 -7.46 -5.53 -21.42
C ALA A 168 -7.22 -4.77 -20.10
N PRO A 169 -7.11 -5.47 -18.96
CA PRO A 169 -6.80 -4.86 -17.68
C PRO A 169 -5.45 -4.15 -17.68
N PHE A 170 -5.32 -3.13 -16.86
CA PHE A 170 -4.08 -2.40 -16.67
C PHE A 170 -3.92 -1.92 -15.23
N TRP A 171 -2.71 -1.55 -14.87
CA TRP A 171 -2.35 -1.03 -13.56
C TRP A 171 -1.83 0.40 -13.72
N LEU A 172 -2.21 1.26 -12.79
CA LEU A 172 -1.81 2.66 -12.68
C LEU A 172 -1.17 2.86 -11.31
N ASP A 173 -0.03 3.54 -11.28
CA ASP A 173 0.73 3.79 -10.06
C ASP A 173 1.63 5.03 -10.22
N PHE A 174 2.15 5.55 -9.11
CA PHE A 174 3.10 6.66 -9.05
C PHE A 174 2.72 7.87 -9.93
N VAL A 175 1.52 8.39 -9.71
CA VAL A 175 0.96 9.51 -10.47
C VAL A 175 1.49 10.83 -9.92
N SER A 176 2.13 11.61 -10.76
CA SER A 176 2.63 12.94 -10.45
C SER A 176 1.87 14.01 -11.20
N PHE A 177 1.47 15.07 -10.49
CA PHE A 177 0.94 16.29 -11.06
C PHE A 177 1.75 17.47 -10.51
N TYR A 178 2.39 18.26 -11.36
CA TYR A 178 3.22 19.38 -10.91
C TYR A 178 3.28 20.54 -11.90
N GLU A 179 3.58 21.74 -11.39
CA GLU A 179 3.79 22.96 -12.18
C GLU A 179 5.14 22.87 -12.92
N GLY A 180 5.13 23.06 -14.23
CA GLY A 180 6.34 23.11 -15.06
C GLY A 180 6.30 22.21 -16.30
N GLU A 181 7.48 22.05 -16.88
CA GLU A 181 7.75 21.06 -17.93
C GLU A 181 8.11 19.72 -17.30
N TYR A 182 8.00 18.64 -18.08
CA TYR A 182 8.44 17.32 -17.66
C TYR A 182 9.91 17.34 -17.21
N VAL A 183 10.15 16.80 -16.02
CA VAL A 183 11.49 16.63 -15.45
C VAL A 183 11.84 15.14 -15.47
N PRO A 184 12.84 14.71 -16.27
CA PRO A 184 13.25 13.32 -16.31
C PRO A 184 13.91 12.90 -14.99
N GLY A 185 13.82 11.62 -14.66
CA GLY A 185 14.48 11.04 -13.49
C GLY A 185 13.68 11.15 -12.19
N ILE A 186 12.42 11.61 -12.24
CA ILE A 186 11.46 11.39 -11.16
C ILE A 186 10.96 9.95 -11.29
N THR A 187 11.72 9.03 -10.72
CA THR A 187 11.37 7.62 -10.69
C THR A 187 10.75 7.28 -9.34
N PRO A 188 9.75 6.38 -9.27
CA PRO A 188 9.37 5.83 -7.99
C PRO A 188 10.59 5.22 -7.33
N PRO A 189 10.69 5.27 -5.99
CA PRO A 189 11.72 4.56 -5.23
C PRO A 189 11.94 3.10 -5.69
N GLY A 190 10.93 2.47 -6.30
CA GLY A 190 10.96 1.12 -6.87
C GLY A 190 11.02 0.98 -8.41
N ALA A 191 11.26 2.03 -9.20
CA ALA A 191 11.49 1.93 -10.65
C ALA A 191 12.95 1.63 -11.04
N GLY A 192 13.88 1.83 -10.11
CA GLY A 192 15.15 1.12 -10.16
C GLY A 192 14.92 -0.35 -9.81
N PRO A 193 15.83 -1.26 -10.22
CA PRO A 193 15.70 -2.66 -9.86
C PRO A 193 15.58 -2.78 -8.33
N ARG A 194 14.55 -3.49 -7.85
CA ARG A 194 14.19 -3.64 -6.43
C ARG A 194 15.04 -4.75 -5.84
N PRO A 195 16.12 -4.48 -5.09
CA PRO A 195 17.02 -5.54 -4.68
C PRO A 195 16.52 -6.27 -3.42
N LYS A 196 15.53 -5.70 -2.70
CA LYS A 196 14.96 -6.23 -1.47
C LYS A 196 13.63 -6.94 -1.72
N ALA A 197 13.28 -7.87 -0.83
CA ALA A 197 11.95 -8.45 -0.77
C ALA A 197 10.88 -7.37 -0.48
N PHE A 198 9.69 -7.52 -1.04
CA PHE A 198 8.56 -6.60 -0.84
C PHE A 198 7.23 -7.36 -0.83
N MET A 199 6.12 -6.66 -0.56
CA MET A 199 4.76 -7.22 -0.48
C MET A 199 4.67 -8.44 0.48
N PRO A 200 4.86 -8.22 1.79
CA PRO A 200 4.74 -9.29 2.78
C PRO A 200 3.33 -9.86 2.89
N ASP A 201 3.26 -11.17 3.04
CA ASP A 201 2.08 -11.93 3.45
C ASP A 201 2.46 -12.82 4.66
N PRO A 202 1.84 -12.70 5.84
CA PRO A 202 0.81 -11.73 6.19
C PRO A 202 1.30 -10.29 6.07
N LYS A 203 0.38 -9.38 5.72
CA LYS A 203 0.65 -7.95 5.72
C LYS A 203 1.06 -7.49 7.13
N VAL A 204 1.77 -6.36 7.19
CA VAL A 204 2.12 -5.71 8.46
C VAL A 204 0.84 -5.52 9.30
N ASP A 205 0.96 -5.83 10.59
CA ASP A 205 -0.10 -5.74 11.60
C ASP A 205 -1.30 -6.70 11.44
N THR A 206 -1.22 -7.66 10.51
CA THR A 206 -2.22 -8.73 10.41
C THR A 206 -2.33 -9.50 11.72
N ILE A 207 -3.56 -9.75 12.17
CA ILE A 207 -3.86 -10.70 13.23
C ILE A 207 -4.18 -12.06 12.60
N ILE A 208 -3.42 -13.09 12.95
CA ILE A 208 -3.67 -14.46 12.47
C ILE A 208 -4.44 -15.29 13.49
N ASP A 209 -5.37 -16.11 12.99
CA ASP A 209 -6.27 -16.95 13.78
C ASP A 209 -5.77 -18.38 13.92
N GLN A 210 -4.45 -18.56 13.89
CA GLN A 210 -3.78 -19.85 13.97
C GLN A 210 -2.45 -19.74 14.72
N THR A 211 -1.97 -20.83 15.29
CA THR A 211 -0.65 -20.91 15.94
C THR A 211 0.47 -21.31 14.96
N TRP A 212 0.23 -21.14 13.67
CA TRP A 212 1.19 -21.34 12.59
C TRP A 212 0.91 -20.31 11.49
N VAL A 213 1.91 -20.06 10.64
CA VAL A 213 1.81 -19.06 9.56
C VAL A 213 2.52 -19.58 8.31
N LYS A 214 2.01 -19.18 7.15
CA LYS A 214 2.76 -19.23 5.90
C LYS A 214 3.18 -17.81 5.58
N LEU A 215 4.47 -17.51 5.78
CA LEU A 215 5.06 -16.27 5.29
C LEU A 215 5.21 -16.35 3.77
N GLY A 216 4.97 -15.27 3.07
CA GLY A 216 5.09 -15.11 1.62
C GLY A 216 5.56 -13.69 1.28
N TRP A 217 6.31 -13.54 0.20
CA TRP A 217 6.81 -12.24 -0.26
C TRP A 217 7.02 -12.25 -1.76
N LYS A 218 7.20 -11.07 -2.35
CA LYS A 218 7.79 -10.94 -3.69
C LYS A 218 9.30 -10.80 -3.58
N PRO A 219 10.07 -11.67 -4.28
CA PRO A 219 11.52 -11.54 -4.38
C PRO A 219 11.96 -10.19 -4.96
N GLY A 220 13.10 -9.70 -4.50
CA GLY A 220 13.81 -8.65 -5.21
C GLY A 220 14.27 -9.09 -6.62
N ASP A 221 14.40 -8.15 -7.55
CA ASP A 221 14.70 -8.36 -8.97
C ASP A 221 16.01 -9.13 -9.24
N PHE A 222 16.93 -9.11 -8.28
CA PHE A 222 18.22 -9.77 -8.36
C PHE A 222 18.34 -11.03 -7.50
N ALA A 223 17.29 -11.40 -6.76
CA ALA A 223 17.31 -12.49 -5.82
C ALA A 223 17.45 -13.86 -6.50
N VAL A 224 18.36 -14.69 -5.99
CA VAL A 224 18.48 -16.11 -6.34
C VAL A 224 18.00 -17.00 -5.20
N SER A 225 18.12 -16.53 -3.97
CA SER A 225 17.67 -17.20 -2.75
C SER A 225 17.41 -16.17 -1.64
N HIS A 226 16.86 -16.63 -0.53
CA HIS A 226 16.38 -15.79 0.56
C HIS A 226 16.94 -16.29 1.90
N LYS A 227 17.31 -15.35 2.76
CA LYS A 227 17.59 -15.58 4.18
C LYS A 227 16.46 -15.02 5.01
N VAL A 228 15.67 -15.91 5.63
CA VAL A 228 14.50 -15.52 6.43
C VAL A 228 14.87 -15.49 7.90
N TYR A 229 14.80 -14.31 8.51
CA TYR A 229 14.96 -14.08 9.94
C TYR A 229 13.57 -14.02 10.56
N PHE A 230 13.34 -14.74 11.65
CA PHE A 230 12.04 -14.83 12.31
C PHE A 230 12.20 -14.91 13.83
N GLY A 231 11.38 -14.17 14.58
CA GLY A 231 11.41 -14.20 16.04
C GLY A 231 10.37 -13.27 16.66
N ASP A 232 10.34 -13.20 17.99
CA ASP A 232 9.45 -12.32 18.76
C ASP A 232 10.16 -11.06 19.30
N SER A 233 11.41 -10.84 18.89
CA SER A 233 12.19 -9.63 19.19
C SER A 233 12.49 -8.87 17.90
N LEU A 234 11.94 -7.65 17.79
CA LEU A 234 12.20 -6.73 16.68
C LEU A 234 13.70 -6.49 16.52
N GLU A 235 14.41 -6.20 17.60
CA GLU A 235 15.85 -5.93 17.59
C GLU A 235 16.65 -7.13 17.11
N ALA A 236 16.30 -8.35 17.56
CA ALA A 236 17.03 -9.55 17.16
C ALA A 236 16.83 -9.88 15.67
N VAL A 237 15.62 -9.66 15.16
CA VAL A 237 15.28 -9.86 13.75
C VAL A 237 15.94 -8.78 12.89
N ASP A 238 15.83 -7.50 13.25
CA ASP A 238 16.45 -6.38 12.53
C ASP A 238 17.99 -6.40 12.60
N GLY A 239 18.55 -6.88 13.70
CA GLY A 239 19.99 -7.08 13.85
C GLY A 239 20.52 -8.31 13.12
N GLY A 240 19.65 -9.20 12.62
CA GLY A 240 20.05 -10.50 12.06
C GLY A 240 20.70 -11.42 13.10
N GLN A 241 20.30 -11.30 14.36
CA GLN A 241 20.86 -12.03 15.51
C GLN A 241 20.19 -13.40 15.71
N VAL A 242 19.04 -13.64 15.07
CA VAL A 242 18.41 -14.96 14.98
C VAL A 242 19.05 -15.78 13.88
N GLN A 243 19.09 -17.11 14.05
CA GLN A 243 19.60 -18.01 13.01
C GLN A 243 18.69 -17.93 11.77
N PRO A 244 19.20 -17.53 10.59
CA PRO A 244 18.39 -17.41 9.40
C PRO A 244 18.01 -18.78 8.85
N MET A 245 16.85 -18.84 8.21
CA MET A 245 16.37 -19.99 7.46
C MET A 245 16.60 -19.71 5.97
N ASP A 246 17.54 -20.43 5.36
CA ASP A 246 17.83 -20.31 3.93
C ASP A 246 16.76 -21.03 3.09
N THR A 247 16.26 -20.39 2.03
CA THR A 247 15.28 -20.96 1.11
C THR A 247 15.39 -20.36 -0.29
N THR A 248 15.00 -21.11 -1.31
CA THR A 248 14.82 -20.60 -2.69
C THR A 248 13.36 -20.30 -3.01
N ASN A 249 12.43 -20.67 -2.13
CA ASN A 249 11.03 -20.35 -2.29
C ASN A 249 10.74 -18.97 -1.70
N ALA A 250 9.89 -18.20 -2.38
CA ALA A 250 9.36 -16.92 -1.89
C ALA A 250 8.26 -17.08 -0.82
N PHE A 251 8.30 -18.17 -0.05
CA PHE A 251 7.41 -18.46 1.06
C PHE A 251 8.06 -19.41 2.08
N LEU A 252 7.58 -19.37 3.32
CA LEU A 252 8.03 -20.26 4.40
C LEU A 252 6.88 -20.58 5.37
N GLU A 253 6.70 -21.85 5.71
CA GLU A 253 5.71 -22.27 6.72
C GLU A 253 6.37 -22.45 8.08
N LEU A 254 5.88 -21.74 9.09
CA LEU A 254 6.41 -21.70 10.45
C LEU A 254 5.31 -22.06 11.45
N GLY A 255 5.69 -22.60 12.61
CA GLY A 255 4.77 -22.84 13.71
C GLY A 255 4.20 -24.26 13.79
N ARG A 256 4.63 -25.16 12.89
CA ARG A 256 4.09 -26.53 12.83
C ARG A 256 5.06 -27.62 12.38
N LYS A 257 6.12 -27.25 11.65
CA LYS A 257 7.14 -28.15 11.12
C LYS A 257 8.45 -27.39 10.89
N ALA A 258 9.53 -28.11 10.60
CA ALA A 258 10.77 -27.48 10.17
C ALA A 258 10.54 -26.51 8.99
N PRO A 259 11.24 -25.36 8.94
CA PRO A 259 12.41 -25.02 9.76
C PRO A 259 12.08 -24.44 11.16
N TYR A 260 10.83 -24.06 11.44
CA TYR A 260 10.40 -23.58 12.76
C TYR A 260 9.20 -24.40 13.27
N ALA A 261 9.48 -25.45 14.03
CA ALA A 261 8.47 -26.42 14.46
C ALA A 261 7.67 -26.01 15.71
N THR A 262 8.11 -24.99 16.44
CA THR A 262 7.46 -24.51 17.67
C THR A 262 6.19 -23.75 17.35
N ALA A 263 5.04 -24.14 17.89
CA ALA A 263 3.80 -23.38 17.73
C ALA A 263 3.94 -21.91 18.16
N LEU A 264 3.31 -21.02 17.41
CA LEU A 264 3.28 -19.59 17.73
C LEU A 264 2.41 -19.34 18.96
N THR A 265 2.83 -18.40 19.81
CA THR A 265 2.15 -18.12 21.07
C THR A 265 1.00 -17.14 20.87
N PRO A 266 -0.23 -17.46 21.29
CA PRO A 266 -1.35 -16.53 21.26
C PRO A 266 -1.05 -15.19 21.94
N GLY A 267 -1.50 -14.09 21.34
CA GLY A 267 -1.31 -12.73 21.84
C GLY A 267 0.07 -12.12 21.58
N LYS A 268 1.06 -12.91 21.14
CA LYS A 268 2.39 -12.40 20.77
C LYS A 268 2.42 -11.78 19.38
N THR A 269 3.26 -10.75 19.24
CA THR A 269 3.70 -10.21 17.96
C THR A 269 4.99 -10.90 17.55
N TYR A 270 5.06 -11.30 16.29
CA TYR A 270 6.25 -11.86 15.66
C TYR A 270 6.75 -10.92 14.58
N TYR A 271 8.07 -10.88 14.43
CA TYR A 271 8.79 -10.07 13.47
C TYR A 271 9.55 -10.97 12.51
N TRP A 272 9.65 -10.54 11.26
CA TRP A 272 10.41 -11.24 10.26
C TRP A 272 11.03 -10.29 9.24
N ARG A 273 12.15 -10.71 8.68
CA ARG A 273 12.93 -9.95 7.71
C ARG A 273 13.48 -10.92 6.68
N ILE A 274 13.63 -10.45 5.45
CA ILE A 274 14.20 -11.24 4.36
C ILE A 274 15.39 -10.51 3.78
N ASP A 275 16.55 -11.16 3.85
CA ASP A 275 17.71 -10.69 3.12
C ASP A 275 17.77 -11.43 1.79
N GLU A 276 17.76 -10.68 0.69
CA GLU A 276 17.85 -11.23 -0.66
C GLU A 276 19.29 -11.57 -1.01
N VAL A 277 19.51 -12.76 -1.57
CA VAL A 277 20.84 -13.32 -1.78
C VAL A 277 21.07 -13.68 -3.24
N ASN A 278 22.16 -13.17 -3.80
CA ASN A 278 22.72 -13.57 -5.09
C ASN A 278 24.25 -13.48 -5.06
N ASN A 279 24.93 -14.62 -4.95
CA ASN A 279 26.39 -14.68 -4.83
C ASN A 279 27.15 -14.18 -6.07
N ALA A 280 26.48 -13.96 -7.21
CA ALA A 280 27.08 -13.36 -8.39
C ALA A 280 27.16 -11.83 -8.31
N ASP A 281 26.42 -11.20 -7.40
CA ASP A 281 26.38 -9.75 -7.22
C ASP A 281 27.17 -9.33 -5.97
N PRO A 282 28.16 -8.41 -6.08
CA PRO A 282 28.94 -7.95 -4.93
C PRO A 282 28.12 -7.14 -3.90
N ALA A 283 26.93 -6.64 -4.25
CA ALA A 283 26.03 -5.95 -3.34
C ALA A 283 25.16 -6.90 -2.51
N SER A 284 25.13 -8.20 -2.83
CA SER A 284 24.44 -9.22 -2.04
C SER A 284 25.20 -9.53 -0.73
N PRO A 285 24.50 -9.76 0.40
CA PRO A 285 23.04 -9.79 0.53
C PRO A 285 22.43 -8.40 0.68
N TRP A 286 21.23 -8.21 0.12
CA TRP A 286 20.44 -7.01 0.32
C TRP A 286 19.53 -7.18 1.54
N LYS A 287 19.86 -6.49 2.62
CA LYS A 287 19.06 -6.49 3.86
C LYS A 287 17.65 -5.95 3.58
N GLY A 288 16.63 -6.76 3.85
CA GLY A 288 15.24 -6.36 3.69
C GLY A 288 14.70 -5.53 4.84
N ASP A 289 13.46 -5.07 4.68
CA ASP A 289 12.73 -4.36 5.72
C ASP A 289 12.10 -5.36 6.70
N VAL A 290 11.81 -4.92 7.93
CA VAL A 290 11.22 -5.77 8.96
C VAL A 290 9.70 -5.66 8.94
N TRP A 291 9.04 -6.81 8.90
CA TRP A 291 7.58 -6.94 8.91
C TRP A 291 7.11 -7.63 10.19
N SER A 292 5.82 -7.47 10.50
CA SER A 292 5.23 -8.03 11.72
C SER A 292 3.82 -8.56 11.50
N PHE A 293 3.44 -9.54 12.31
CA PHE A 293 2.06 -9.97 12.48
C PHE A 293 1.83 -10.35 13.94
N ARG A 294 0.58 -10.42 14.37
CA ARG A 294 0.19 -10.82 15.72
C ARG A 294 -0.62 -12.09 15.70
N VAL A 295 -0.36 -13.00 16.63
CA VAL A 295 -1.27 -14.14 16.86
C VAL A 295 -2.42 -13.65 17.71
N ARG A 296 -3.66 -13.97 17.33
CA ARG A 296 -4.85 -13.63 18.14
C ARG A 296 -4.64 -14.08 19.61
N PRO A 297 -5.01 -13.25 20.61
CA PRO A 297 -4.98 -13.65 22.02
C PRO A 297 -5.77 -14.94 22.27
N ALA A 298 -5.38 -15.71 23.29
CA ALA A 298 -6.07 -16.95 23.63
C ALA A 298 -7.49 -16.73 24.21
N LEU A 299 -7.73 -15.55 24.76
CA LEU A 299 -8.98 -15.17 25.42
C LEU A 299 -9.53 -13.87 24.80
N ALA A 300 -10.80 -13.58 25.11
CA ALA A 300 -11.47 -12.35 24.74
C ALA A 300 -10.62 -11.12 25.08
N TRP A 301 -10.58 -10.16 24.16
CA TRP A 301 -9.73 -8.99 24.25
C TRP A 301 -10.40 -7.76 23.64
N ASN A 302 -9.74 -6.60 23.71
CA ASN A 302 -10.26 -5.33 23.18
C ASN A 302 -11.70 -4.99 23.65
N PRO A 303 -11.94 -4.92 24.97
CA PRO A 303 -13.28 -4.65 25.50
C PRO A 303 -13.76 -3.23 25.11
N ALA A 304 -15.04 -3.13 24.77
CA ALA A 304 -15.77 -1.89 24.54
C ALA A 304 -17.09 -1.93 25.33
N PRO A 305 -17.35 -1.03 26.30
CA PRO A 305 -16.45 0.03 26.76
C PRO A 305 -15.19 -0.56 27.39
N GLY A 306 -14.07 0.15 27.20
CA GLY A 306 -12.79 -0.20 27.80
C GLY A 306 -12.82 -0.08 29.33
N ASP A 307 -11.93 -0.81 29.99
CA ASP A 307 -11.79 -0.77 31.46
C ASP A 307 -11.54 0.67 31.95
N GLY A 308 -12.23 1.05 33.02
CA GLY A 308 -12.09 2.37 33.65
C GLY A 308 -12.81 3.56 32.97
N ILE A 309 -13.57 3.36 31.88
CA ILE A 309 -14.37 4.45 31.28
C ILE A 309 -15.48 4.90 32.23
N GLN A 310 -15.62 6.22 32.41
CA GLN A 310 -16.58 6.83 33.36
C GLN A 310 -17.88 7.32 32.72
N TYR A 311 -17.84 7.77 31.47
CA TYR A 311 -18.97 8.39 30.77
C TYR A 311 -19.52 7.45 29.70
N VAL A 312 -20.02 6.30 30.15
CA VAL A 312 -20.63 5.28 29.30
C VAL A 312 -22.10 5.65 29.04
N ASP A 313 -22.58 5.46 27.82
CA ASP A 313 -24.00 5.62 27.49
C ASP A 313 -24.85 4.68 28.37
N PRO A 314 -25.95 5.15 28.99
CA PRO A 314 -26.83 4.26 29.75
C PRO A 314 -27.38 3.05 28.97
N ASN A 315 -27.41 3.09 27.64
CA ASN A 315 -27.82 1.97 26.79
C ASN A 315 -26.63 1.32 26.05
N GLN A 316 -25.43 1.40 26.62
CA GLN A 316 -24.23 0.83 26.02
C GLN A 316 -24.26 -0.70 26.02
N ASP A 317 -24.19 -1.28 24.82
CA ASP A 317 -23.84 -2.69 24.63
C ASP A 317 -22.36 -2.92 24.94
N LEU A 318 -22.07 -4.05 25.59
CA LEU A 318 -20.70 -4.52 25.78
C LEU A 318 -20.27 -5.27 24.51
N ALA A 319 -19.05 -5.05 24.04
CA ALA A 319 -18.48 -5.75 22.90
C ALA A 319 -17.02 -6.10 23.18
N TRP A 320 -16.53 -7.17 22.57
CA TRP A 320 -15.15 -7.63 22.66
C TRP A 320 -14.73 -8.26 21.35
N GLU A 321 -13.43 -8.47 21.20
CA GLU A 321 -12.89 -9.36 20.17
C GLU A 321 -12.71 -10.76 20.75
N TYR A 322 -13.15 -11.77 20.00
CA TYR A 322 -13.04 -13.16 20.42
C TYR A 322 -11.57 -13.63 20.47
N GLY A 323 -11.29 -14.56 21.37
CA GLY A 323 -10.02 -15.25 21.49
C GLY A 323 -9.83 -16.34 20.44
N LEU A 324 -8.60 -16.82 20.33
CA LEU A 324 -8.18 -17.79 19.32
C LEU A 324 -8.94 -19.11 19.44
N GLY A 325 -9.76 -19.41 18.43
CA GLY A 325 -10.54 -20.64 18.35
C GLY A 325 -11.85 -20.61 19.15
N SER A 326 -12.22 -19.47 19.74
CA SER A 326 -13.49 -19.29 20.44
C SER A 326 -14.67 -19.38 19.48
N VAL A 327 -15.73 -20.08 19.90
CA VAL A 327 -16.99 -20.23 19.15
C VAL A 327 -18.22 -19.86 19.99
N PHE A 328 -18.05 -19.66 21.30
CA PHE A 328 -19.09 -19.21 22.22
C PHE A 328 -18.44 -18.43 23.37
N HIS A 329 -19.25 -17.63 24.05
CA HIS A 329 -18.81 -16.78 25.15
C HIS A 329 -19.76 -16.93 26.32
N THR A 330 -19.23 -16.82 27.54
CA THR A 330 -20.04 -16.64 28.75
C THR A 330 -19.74 -15.28 29.35
N VAL A 331 -20.76 -14.42 29.38
CA VAL A 331 -20.65 -13.05 29.89
C VAL A 331 -21.12 -13.00 31.33
N TYR A 332 -20.28 -12.47 32.20
CA TYR A 332 -20.61 -12.18 33.59
C TYR A 332 -20.68 -10.67 33.75
N PHE A 333 -21.78 -10.15 34.28
CA PHE A 333 -22.02 -8.71 34.42
C PHE A 333 -22.62 -8.39 35.78
N GLY A 334 -22.14 -7.34 36.45
CA GLY A 334 -22.70 -6.93 37.74
C GLY A 334 -22.02 -5.72 38.38
N GLU A 335 -22.50 -5.32 39.55
CA GLU A 335 -21.99 -4.15 40.30
C GLU A 335 -20.86 -4.53 41.29
N SER A 336 -20.52 -5.82 41.42
CA SER A 336 -19.46 -6.32 42.31
C SER A 336 -18.30 -6.92 41.53
N LEU A 337 -17.11 -6.34 41.72
CA LEU A 337 -15.87 -6.86 41.14
C LEU A 337 -15.62 -8.30 41.57
N GLU A 338 -15.89 -8.63 42.84
CA GLU A 338 -15.63 -9.96 43.38
C GLU A 338 -16.49 -11.01 42.69
N THR A 339 -17.80 -10.76 42.57
CA THR A 339 -18.71 -11.75 41.98
C THR A 339 -18.47 -11.94 40.49
N VAL A 340 -18.10 -10.87 39.79
CA VAL A 340 -17.77 -10.93 38.36
C VAL A 340 -16.40 -11.61 38.15
N SER A 341 -15.36 -11.23 38.89
CA SER A 341 -14.01 -11.81 38.74
C SER A 341 -13.90 -13.27 39.19
N THR A 342 -14.86 -13.79 39.96
CA THR A 342 -14.94 -15.20 40.38
C THR A 342 -16.01 -16.02 39.66
N ALA A 343 -16.82 -15.43 38.78
CA ALA A 343 -17.99 -16.06 38.15
C ALA A 343 -19.00 -16.59 39.17
N ALA A 344 -19.15 -15.87 40.28
CA ALA A 344 -20.19 -16.16 41.25
C ALA A 344 -21.56 -15.63 40.81
N THR A 345 -21.62 -14.75 39.81
CA THR A 345 -22.87 -14.30 39.15
C THR A 345 -23.27 -15.29 38.05
N ASP A 346 -24.57 -15.46 37.80
CA ASP A 346 -25.05 -16.27 36.68
C ASP A 346 -24.54 -15.69 35.34
N GLY A 347 -23.77 -16.50 34.61
CA GLY A 347 -23.22 -16.14 33.31
C GLY A 347 -24.25 -16.28 32.20
N GLN A 348 -24.22 -15.39 31.23
CA GLN A 348 -25.08 -15.44 30.04
C GLN A 348 -24.29 -15.91 28.83
N ALA A 349 -24.74 -17.01 28.23
CA ALA A 349 -24.12 -17.57 27.04
C ALA A 349 -24.54 -16.78 25.79
N THR A 350 -23.59 -16.47 24.91
CA THR A 350 -23.83 -15.83 23.62
C THR A 350 -22.86 -16.34 22.57
N MET A 351 -23.29 -16.37 21.31
CA MET A 351 -22.41 -16.62 20.16
C MET A 351 -21.90 -15.31 19.53
N ALA A 352 -22.51 -14.18 19.87
CA ALA A 352 -22.10 -12.88 19.38
C ALA A 352 -21.05 -12.30 20.34
N ALA A 353 -20.03 -11.61 19.80
CA ALA A 353 -19.05 -10.90 20.59
C ALA A 353 -19.59 -9.55 21.12
N THR A 354 -20.87 -9.56 21.50
CA THR A 354 -21.62 -8.44 22.08
C THR A 354 -22.64 -8.95 23.09
N PHE A 355 -22.97 -8.10 24.05
CA PHE A 355 -23.92 -8.35 25.12
C PHE A 355 -24.64 -7.06 25.51
N ASP A 356 -25.97 -7.07 25.46
CA ASP A 356 -26.83 -6.00 25.97
C ASP A 356 -27.09 -6.25 27.47
N PRO A 357 -26.50 -5.45 28.39
CA PRO A 357 -26.74 -5.59 29.83
C PRO A 357 -28.08 -4.97 30.27
N GLY A 358 -28.83 -4.35 29.35
CA GLY A 358 -29.94 -3.46 29.63
C GLY A 358 -29.50 -2.08 30.10
N ALA A 359 -30.49 -1.25 30.48
CA ALA A 359 -30.23 0.13 30.89
C ALA A 359 -29.36 0.22 32.17
N LEU A 360 -28.21 0.87 32.05
CA LEU A 360 -27.25 1.13 33.11
C LEU A 360 -27.70 2.31 34.00
N LYS A 361 -27.48 2.18 35.31
CA LYS A 361 -27.76 3.26 36.27
C LYS A 361 -26.65 4.30 36.24
N THR A 362 -27.02 5.57 36.34
CA THR A 362 -26.07 6.68 36.48
C THR A 362 -25.33 6.58 37.82
N ALA A 363 -24.06 7.01 37.84
CA ALA A 363 -23.21 7.04 39.04
C ALA A 363 -22.98 5.66 39.69
N THR A 364 -23.02 4.60 38.88
CA THR A 364 -22.76 3.21 39.29
C THR A 364 -21.55 2.68 38.53
N THR A 365 -20.70 1.91 39.22
CA THR A 365 -19.61 1.15 38.59
C THR A 365 -20.11 -0.25 38.26
N TYR A 366 -19.93 -0.65 37.01
CA TYR A 366 -20.22 -2.01 36.54
C TYR A 366 -18.92 -2.73 36.21
N TYR A 367 -18.92 -4.03 36.46
CA TYR A 367 -17.85 -4.95 36.12
C TYR A 367 -18.39 -5.99 35.16
N TRP A 368 -17.58 -6.36 34.19
CA TRP A 368 -17.91 -7.46 33.30
C TRP A 368 -16.67 -8.24 32.93
N ARG A 369 -16.87 -9.50 32.60
CA ARG A 369 -15.84 -10.37 32.04
C ARG A 369 -16.46 -11.32 31.03
N VAL A 370 -15.62 -11.85 30.17
CA VAL A 370 -15.98 -12.84 29.18
C VAL A 370 -15.08 -14.06 29.35
N ASP A 371 -15.69 -15.22 29.44
CA ASP A 371 -15.02 -16.51 29.42
C ASP A 371 -15.25 -17.18 28.06
N GLU A 372 -14.24 -17.87 27.54
CA GLU A 372 -14.22 -18.56 26.24
C GLU A 372 -13.60 -19.96 26.33
#